data_AF-A0A087TM83-F1
#
_entry.id   AF-A0A087TM83-F1
#
_cell.length_a   1.000
_cell.length_b   1.000
_cell.length_c   1.000
_cell.angle_alpha   90.00
_cell.angle_beta   90.00
_cell.angle_gamma   90.00
#
_symmetry.space_group_name_H-M   'P 1'
#
loop_
_entity.id
_entity.type
_entity.pdbx_description
1 polymer ?
#
loop_
_entity_poly.entity_id
_entity_poly.type
_entity_poly.pdbx_seq_one_letter_code
_entity_poly.pdbx_strand_id
1 'polypeptide(L)'
;MDLLFSLTTAPNFGYLEHKSKKGVPITNFHMSDIADGNVCFVHTSDSYVSFDSFTFTVSDRKNSVLQTFYINITRTSSSLPIVKISPLQIEEGSHKIIS
;
A
#
# COMPACT_ATOMS: atom_id res chain seq x y z
N MET A 1 -15.29 -10.98 -21.75
CA MET A 1 -14.21 -11.98 -21.61
C MET A 1 -13.98 -12.18 -20.14
N ASP A 2 -14.14 -13.39 -19.63
CA ASP A 2 -14.00 -13.71 -18.20
C ASP A 2 -12.59 -14.24 -17.94
N LEU A 3 -11.68 -13.35 -17.53
CA LEU A 3 -10.32 -13.71 -17.16
C LEU A 3 -10.21 -13.77 -15.64
N LEU A 4 -9.80 -14.92 -15.14
CA LEU A 4 -9.51 -15.15 -13.72
C LEU A 4 -8.01 -14.97 -13.46
N PHE A 5 -7.69 -14.13 -12.49
CA PHE A 5 -6.35 -13.95 -11.97
C PHE A 5 -6.24 -14.75 -10.67
N SER A 6 -5.16 -15.51 -10.52
CA SER A 6 -4.92 -16.33 -9.32
C SER A 6 -3.47 -16.19 -8.87
N LEU A 7 -3.24 -15.68 -7.66
CA LEU A 7 -1.91 -15.59 -7.06
C LEU A 7 -1.30 -16.99 -6.92
N THR A 8 -0.09 -17.17 -7.42
CA THR A 8 0.75 -18.35 -7.15
C THR A 8 1.73 -18.08 -6.03
N THR A 9 2.13 -16.82 -5.83
CA THR A 9 2.91 -16.34 -4.69
C THR A 9 2.30 -15.04 -4.19
N ALA A 10 2.24 -14.88 -2.87
CA ALA A 10 1.80 -13.63 -2.26
C ALA A 10 2.93 -12.58 -2.27
N PRO A 11 2.60 -11.29 -2.15
CA PRO A 11 3.60 -10.27 -1.82
C PRO A 11 4.28 -10.58 -0.48
N ASN A 12 5.55 -10.17 -0.32
CA ASN A 12 6.32 -10.41 0.90
C ASN A 12 6.04 -9.37 2.00
N PHE A 13 5.65 -8.16 1.60
CA PHE A 13 5.52 -7.00 2.47
C PHE A 13 4.11 -6.41 2.44
N GLY A 14 3.13 -7.25 2.11
CA GLY A 14 1.74 -6.84 2.04
C GLY A 14 0.82 -7.95 1.52
N TYR A 15 -0.38 -7.55 1.16
CA TYR A 15 -1.36 -8.44 0.54
C TYR A 15 -2.24 -7.67 -0.46
N LEU A 16 -2.93 -8.40 -1.32
CA LEU A 16 -4.00 -7.84 -2.13
C LEU A 16 -5.32 -7.95 -1.38
N GLU A 17 -6.19 -6.94 -1.48
CA GLU A 17 -7.55 -6.97 -0.95
C GLU A 17 -8.56 -6.46 -1.98
N HIS A 18 -9.82 -6.80 -1.78
CA HIS A 18 -10.91 -6.20 -2.53
C HIS A 18 -11.41 -4.95 -1.80
N LYS A 19 -11.66 -3.87 -2.53
CA LYS A 19 -12.08 -2.56 -1.99
C LYS A 19 -13.34 -2.62 -1.12
N SER A 20 -14.24 -3.56 -1.41
CA SER A 20 -15.47 -3.79 -0.61
C SER A 20 -15.27 -4.67 0.62
N LYS A 21 -14.12 -5.34 0.76
CA LYS A 21 -13.78 -6.25 1.88
C LYS A 21 -12.38 -5.93 2.40
N LYS A 22 -12.23 -4.72 2.94
CA LYS A 22 -10.97 -4.25 3.52
C LYS A 22 -10.52 -5.15 4.68
N GLY A 23 -9.20 -5.33 4.80
CA GLY A 23 -8.57 -6.16 5.82
C GLY A 23 -8.64 -7.66 5.54
N VAL A 24 -9.23 -8.09 4.43
CA VAL A 24 -9.32 -9.51 4.06
C VAL A 24 -8.46 -9.76 2.82
N PRO A 25 -7.35 -10.51 2.95
CA PRO A 25 -6.53 -10.88 1.82
C PRO A 25 -7.31 -11.66 0.77
N ILE A 26 -7.07 -11.34 -0.49
CA ILE A 26 -7.60 -12.06 -1.65
C ILE A 26 -6.46 -12.65 -2.47
N THR A 27 -6.69 -13.85 -3.01
CA THR A 27 -5.76 -14.54 -3.91
C THR A 27 -6.32 -14.69 -5.33
N ASN A 28 -7.60 -14.38 -5.51
CA ASN A 28 -8.31 -14.56 -6.77
C ASN A 28 -9.20 -13.35 -7.02
N PHE A 29 -9.22 -12.89 -8.27
CA PHE A 29 -10.03 -11.77 -8.73
C PHE A 29 -10.20 -11.84 -10.25
N HIS A 30 -11.21 -11.19 -10.78
CA HIS A 30 -11.48 -11.15 -12.22
C HIS A 30 -10.93 -9.88 -12.87
N MET A 31 -10.79 -9.91 -14.20
CA MET A 31 -10.43 -8.71 -14.98
C MET A 31 -11.39 -7.53 -14.73
N SER A 32 -12.67 -7.80 -14.46
CA SER A 32 -13.64 -6.77 -14.08
C SER A 32 -13.22 -6.05 -12.80
N ASP A 33 -12.71 -6.78 -11.80
CA ASP A 33 -12.26 -6.19 -10.54
C ASP A 33 -11.05 -5.27 -10.74
N ILE A 34 -10.18 -5.61 -11.69
CA ILE A 34 -9.06 -4.74 -12.09
C ILE A 34 -9.57 -3.52 -12.87
N ALA A 35 -10.44 -3.73 -13.85
CA ALA A 35 -11.00 -2.65 -14.68
C ALA A 35 -11.77 -1.61 -13.85
N ASP A 36 -12.46 -2.06 -12.80
CA ASP A 36 -13.23 -1.22 -11.89
C ASP A 36 -12.37 -0.63 -10.75
N GLY A 37 -11.07 -0.98 -10.67
CA GLY A 37 -10.16 -0.51 -9.63
C GLY A 37 -10.50 -1.02 -8.23
N ASN A 38 -11.04 -2.24 -8.15
CA ASN A 38 -11.48 -2.87 -6.91
C ASN A 38 -10.38 -3.70 -6.21
N VAL A 39 -9.27 -4.01 -6.88
CA VAL A 39 -8.14 -4.71 -6.27
C VAL A 39 -7.13 -3.69 -5.76
N CYS A 40 -6.77 -3.79 -4.48
CA CYS A 40 -5.83 -2.87 -3.83
C CYS A 40 -4.68 -3.66 -3.20
N PHE A 41 -3.46 -3.10 -3.25
CA PHE A 41 -2.34 -3.60 -2.47
C PHE A 41 -2.29 -2.87 -1.12
N VAL A 42 -2.16 -3.64 -0.04
CA VAL A 42 -1.99 -3.14 1.33
C VAL A 42 -0.60 -3.48 1.81
N HIS A 43 0.20 -2.45 2.07
CA HIS A 43 1.53 -2.61 2.65
C HIS A 43 1.44 -2.82 4.17
N THR A 44 2.15 -3.80 4.70
CA THR A 44 2.09 -4.17 6.13
C THR A 44 3.46 -4.22 6.80
N SER A 45 4.54 -3.88 6.09
CA SER A 45 5.87 -3.88 6.68
C SER A 45 6.17 -2.54 7.36
N ASP A 46 6.74 -2.60 8.56
CA ASP A 46 7.30 -1.42 9.23
C ASP A 46 8.74 -1.13 8.78
N SER A 47 9.33 -2.02 7.96
CA SER A 47 10.70 -1.91 7.48
C SER A 47 10.81 -1.02 6.25
N TYR A 48 11.99 -0.43 6.06
CA TYR A 48 12.34 0.33 4.88
C TYR A 48 12.48 -0.59 3.66
N VAL A 49 11.37 -0.90 3.01
CA VAL A 49 11.34 -1.64 1.74
C VAL A 49 10.99 -0.72 0.58
N SER A 50 11.74 -0.83 -0.51
CA SER A 50 11.52 -0.07 -1.74
C SER A 50 10.82 -0.89 -2.81
N PHE A 51 10.71 -2.20 -2.61
CA PHE A 51 10.28 -3.14 -3.64
C PHE A 51 9.53 -4.34 -3.03
N ASP A 52 8.46 -4.77 -3.70
CA ASP A 52 7.75 -6.02 -3.43
C ASP A 52 7.23 -6.63 -4.75
N SER A 53 6.81 -7.89 -4.74
CA SER A 53 6.29 -8.54 -5.94
C SER A 53 5.38 -9.71 -5.61
N PHE A 54 4.47 -10.02 -6.52
CA PHE A 54 3.69 -11.26 -6.47
C PHE A 54 3.63 -11.90 -7.86
N THR A 55 3.51 -13.22 -7.90
CA THR A 55 3.33 -13.99 -9.15
C THR A 55 1.91 -14.51 -9.20
N PHE A 56 1.32 -14.53 -10.39
CA PHE A 56 -0.06 -14.94 -10.63
C PHE A 56 -0.22 -15.61 -11.98
N THR A 57 -1.25 -16.42 -12.11
CA THR A 57 -1.74 -16.91 -13.39
C THR A 57 -2.93 -16.07 -13.86
N VAL A 58 -3.04 -15.88 -15.17
CA VAL A 58 -4.23 -15.35 -15.84
C VAL A 58 -4.79 -16.41 -16.76
N SER A 59 -6.06 -16.77 -16.59
CA SER A 59 -6.70 -17.83 -17.37
C SER A 59 -8.07 -17.44 -17.91
N ASP A 60 -8.36 -17.86 -19.14
CA ASP A 60 -9.68 -17.83 -19.79
C ASP A 60 -10.43 -19.18 -19.69
N ARG A 61 -10.01 -20.04 -18.74
CA ARG A 61 -10.43 -21.44 -18.51
C ARG A 61 -9.88 -22.47 -19.51
N LYS A 62 -9.30 -22.06 -20.64
CA LYS A 62 -8.69 -22.97 -21.62
C LYS A 62 -7.18 -22.83 -21.66
N ASN A 63 -6.72 -21.59 -21.62
CA ASN A 63 -5.32 -21.19 -21.64
C ASN A 63 -4.99 -20.52 -20.31
N SER A 64 -3.72 -20.59 -19.93
CA SER A 64 -3.21 -19.91 -18.74
C SER A 64 -1.80 -19.41 -19.00
N VAL A 65 -1.49 -18.22 -18.50
CA VAL A 65 -0.15 -17.61 -18.57
C VAL A 65 0.28 -17.22 -17.16
N LEU A 66 1.53 -17.51 -16.80
CA LEU A 66 2.15 -17.11 -15.54
C LEU A 66 2.83 -15.75 -15.72
N GLN A 67 2.61 -14.83 -14.79
CA GLN A 67 3.21 -13.49 -14.79
C GLN A 67 3.61 -13.04 -13.39
N THR A 68 4.56 -12.11 -13.31
CA THR A 68 4.97 -11.45 -12.06
C THR A 68 4.66 -9.97 -12.13
N PHE A 69 4.00 -9.46 -11.08
CA PHE A 69 3.79 -8.03 -10.89
C PHE A 69 4.82 -7.47 -9.92
N TYR A 70 5.47 -6.39 -10.32
CA TYR A 70 6.53 -5.70 -9.58
C TYR A 70 5.95 -4.42 -8.95
N ILE A 71 6.09 -4.25 -7.63
CA ILE A 71 5.57 -3.12 -6.86
C ILE A 71 6.74 -2.25 -6.40
N ASN A 72 6.79 -1.00 -6.87
CA ASN A 72 7.72 -0.01 -6.37
C ASN A 72 7.09 0.75 -5.21
N ILE A 73 7.72 0.69 -4.03
CA ILE A 73 7.27 1.35 -2.82
C ILE A 73 8.13 2.60 -2.62
N THR A 74 7.51 3.78 -2.73
CA THR A 74 8.17 5.05 -2.47
C THR A 74 7.63 5.66 -1.19
N ARG A 75 8.50 6.07 -0.26
CA ARG A 75 8.09 6.90 0.86
C ARG A 75 7.68 8.26 0.31
N THR A 76 6.40 8.60 0.41
CA THR A 76 5.97 9.99 0.23
C THR A 76 6.65 10.81 1.32
N SER A 77 7.60 11.66 0.92
CA SER A 77 8.21 12.65 1.81
C SER A 77 7.17 13.72 2.17
N SER A 78 6.16 13.35 2.96
CA SER A 78 5.45 14.34 3.73
C SER A 78 6.47 14.83 4.76
N SER A 79 6.81 16.11 4.67
CA SER A 79 7.79 16.80 5.50
C SER A 79 7.69 16.31 6.95
N LEU A 80 8.79 15.73 7.46
CA LEU A 80 8.98 15.55 8.89
C LEU A 80 8.48 16.82 9.60
N PRO A 81 7.65 16.74 10.65
CA PRO A 81 7.21 17.93 11.37
C PRO A 81 8.45 18.62 11.92
N ILE A 82 8.84 19.75 11.31
CA ILE A 82 9.94 20.56 11.81
C ILE A 82 9.42 21.26 13.05
N VAL A 83 9.83 20.79 14.22
CA VAL A 83 9.59 21.48 15.49
C VAL A 83 10.50 22.71 15.52
N LYS A 84 9.98 23.87 15.10
CA LYS A 84 10.67 25.16 15.27
C LYS A 84 10.52 25.60 16.73
N ILE A 85 11.55 25.39 17.54
CA ILE A 85 11.63 25.97 18.89
C ILE A 85 12.13 27.41 18.73
N SER A 86 11.22 28.38 18.78
CA SER A 86 11.60 29.78 18.96
C SER A 86 11.89 30.03 20.45
N PRO A 87 13.00 30.69 20.81
CA PRO A 87 13.27 31.01 22.22
C PRO A 87 12.18 31.92 22.77
N LEU A 88 11.61 31.53 23.92
CA LEU A 88 10.61 32.31 24.62
C LEU A 88 11.30 33.51 25.29
N GLN A 89 11.15 34.70 24.71
CA GLN A 89 11.53 35.94 25.38
C GLN A 89 10.36 36.40 26.25
N ILE A 90 10.64 36.62 27.54
CA ILE A 90 9.70 37.16 28.52
C ILE A 90 10.33 38.38 29.20
N GLU A 91 9.48 39.33 29.59
CA GLU A 91 9.90 40.47 30.41
C GLU A 91 9.92 40.07 31.89
N GLU A 92 10.86 40.62 32.65
CA GLU A 92 11.00 40.34 34.09
C GLU A 92 9.69 40.70 34.83
N GLY A 93 9.14 39.74 35.56
CA GLY A 93 7.86 39.87 36.28
C GLY A 93 6.61 39.42 35.49
N SER A 94 6.75 39.01 34.22
CA SER A 94 5.63 38.53 33.38
C SER A 94 5.51 37.00 33.36
N HIS A 95 4.34 36.50 32.91
CA HIS A 95 4.11 35.07 32.65
C HIS A 95 3.55 34.86 31.25
N LYS A 96 3.99 33.79 30.58
CA LYS A 96 3.52 33.39 29.25
C LYS A 96 3.23 31.89 29.23
N ILE A 97 2.07 31.53 28.69
CA ILE A 97 1.64 30.13 28.56
C ILE A 97 2.39 29.52 27.37
N ILE A 98 2.96 28.33 27.59
CA ILE A 98 3.56 27.51 26.51
C ILE A 98 2.41 26.70 25.91
N SER A 99 2.19 26.87 24.60
CA SER A 99 1.22 26.11 23.81
C SER A 99 1.91 25.40 22.66
#